data_AF-A0A4Q1B1D1-F1
#
_entry.id   AF-A0A4Q1B1D1-F1
#
_cell.length_a   1.000
_cell.length_b   1.000
_cell.length_c   1.000
_cell.angle_alpha   90.00
_cell.angle_beta   90.00
_cell.angle_gamma   90.00
#
_symmetry.space_group_name_H-M   'P 1'
#
loop_
_entity.id
_entity.type
_entity.pdbx_description
1 polymer ?
#
loop_
_entity_poly.entity_id
_entity_poly.type
_entity_poly.pdbx_seq_one_letter_code
_entity_poly.pdbx_strand_id
1 'polypeptide(L)'
;MFNEKERIHLIVCYGAEDAIDIYHQHKPSIDMSEFSLFKSKFKLPSHRFSQNLAEAITYFEYCYQLHKDNYDEVLDFFNTLRAIERQVAN
;
A
#
# COMPACT_ATOMS: atom_id res chain seq x y z
N MET A 1 -9.03 -3.31 -12.50
CA MET A 1 -9.11 -2.99 -11.06
C MET A 1 -8.31 -4.03 -10.31
N PHE A 2 -7.33 -3.64 -9.49
CA PHE A 2 -6.48 -4.57 -8.74
C PHE A 2 -7.27 -5.13 -7.55
N ASN A 3 -7.19 -6.44 -7.31
CA ASN A 3 -7.71 -7.04 -6.08
C ASN A 3 -6.68 -6.94 -4.93
N GLU A 4 -7.09 -7.19 -3.69
CA GLU A 4 -6.22 -7.06 -2.50
C GLU A 4 -4.93 -7.89 -2.60
N LYS A 5 -5.04 -9.15 -3.04
CA LYS A 5 -3.87 -10.02 -3.19
C LYS A 5 -2.90 -9.47 -4.22
N GLU A 6 -3.41 -8.93 -5.33
CA GLU A 6 -2.59 -8.30 -6.37
C GLU A 6 -1.90 -7.04 -5.82
N ARG A 7 -2.61 -6.17 -5.11
CA ARG A 7 -2.03 -4.95 -4.54
C ARG A 7 -0.90 -5.26 -3.56
N ILE A 8 -1.13 -6.19 -2.64
CA ILE A 8 -0.12 -6.63 -1.68
C ILE A 8 1.07 -7.28 -2.41
N HIS A 9 0.80 -8.15 -3.39
CA HIS A 9 1.87 -8.79 -4.18
C HIS A 9 2.73 -7.76 -4.89
N LEU A 10 2.11 -6.78 -5.56
CA LEU A 10 2.82 -5.74 -6.29
C LEU A 10 3.74 -4.95 -5.35
N ILE A 11 3.22 -4.48 -4.20
CA ILE A 11 4.03 -3.75 -3.21
C ILE A 11 5.21 -4.61 -2.75
N VAL A 12 4.94 -5.84 -2.32
CA VAL A 12 5.97 -6.71 -1.72
C VAL A 12 7.07 -7.09 -2.71
N CYS A 13 6.72 -7.35 -3.97
CA CYS A 13 7.67 -7.84 -4.96
C CYS A 13 8.38 -6.75 -5.76
N TYR A 14 7.76 -5.58 -5.92
CA TYR A 14 8.24 -4.58 -6.87
C TYR A 14 8.35 -3.16 -6.31
N GLY A 15 7.81 -2.85 -5.12
CA GLY A 15 7.72 -1.47 -4.62
C GLY A 15 7.81 -1.33 -3.11
N ALA A 16 8.50 -2.24 -2.41
CA ALA A 16 8.47 -2.29 -0.96
C ALA A 16 9.12 -1.05 -0.31
N GLU A 17 10.27 -0.60 -0.84
CA GLU A 17 10.99 0.58 -0.35
C GLU A 17 10.21 1.86 -0.69
N ASP A 18 9.79 2.02 -1.95
CA ASP A 18 8.98 3.16 -2.39
C ASP A 18 7.68 3.29 -1.58
N ALA A 19 7.00 2.18 -1.30
CA ALA A 19 5.78 2.20 -0.49
C ALA A 19 6.03 2.69 0.94
N ILE A 20 7.18 2.36 1.53
CA ILE A 20 7.57 2.85 2.86
C ILE A 20 7.84 4.36 2.81
N ASP A 21 8.56 4.83 1.78
CA ASP A 21 8.89 6.24 1.63
C ASP A 21 7.63 7.09 1.39
N ILE A 22 6.74 6.64 0.50
CA ILE A 22 5.43 7.29 0.27
C ILE A 22 4.63 7.31 1.58
N TYR A 23 4.56 6.20 2.32
CA TYR A 23 3.87 6.20 3.61
C TYR A 23 4.44 7.25 4.56
N HIS A 24 5.76 7.34 4.71
CA HIS A 24 6.39 8.32 5.60
C HIS A 24 6.15 9.77 5.16
N GLN A 25 6.14 10.04 3.86
CA GLN A 25 5.84 11.35 3.31
C GLN A 25 4.41 11.81 3.66
N HIS A 26 3.43 10.90 3.55
CA HIS A 26 2.02 11.25 3.76
C HIS A 26 1.55 11.08 5.20
N LYS A 27 2.26 10.32 6.04
CA LYS A 27 1.92 10.05 7.44
C LYS A 27 1.50 11.27 8.26
N PRO A 28 2.16 12.45 8.16
CA PRO A 28 1.76 13.63 8.93
C PRO A 28 0.35 14.15 8.62
N SER A 29 -0.18 13.83 7.44
CA SER A 29 -1.48 14.31 6.94
C SER A 29 -2.61 13.29 7.11
N ILE A 30 -2.30 12.10 7.62
CA ILE A 30 -3.29 11.02 7.83
C ILE A 30 -4.10 11.31 9.10
N ASP A 31 -5.43 11.18 9.03
CA ASP A 31 -6.25 11.04 10.23
C ASP A 31 -5.89 9.71 10.94
N MET A 32 -5.07 9.81 11.97
CA MET A 32 -4.57 8.66 12.72
C MET A 32 -5.68 7.89 13.46
N SER A 33 -6.80 8.52 13.78
CA SER A 33 -7.93 7.85 14.45
C SER A 33 -8.65 6.93 13.46
N GLU A 34 -8.96 7.46 12.28
CA GLU A 34 -9.58 6.68 11.21
C GLU A 34 -8.65 5.58 10.70
N PHE A 35 -7.36 5.91 10.49
CA PHE A 35 -6.36 4.96 10.05
C PHE A 35 -6.15 3.82 11.05
N SER A 36 -6.12 4.11 12.36
CA SER A 36 -6.02 3.08 13.40
C SER A 36 -7.25 2.18 13.44
N LEU A 37 -8.44 2.74 13.23
CA LEU A 37 -9.68 1.97 13.12
C LEU A 37 -9.64 1.05 11.89
N PHE A 38 -9.18 1.53 10.74
CA PHE A 38 -8.99 0.72 9.55
C PHE A 38 -7.96 -0.40 9.79
N LYS A 39 -6.78 -0.07 10.33
CA LYS A 39 -5.71 -1.02 10.68
C LYS A 39 -6.20 -2.14 11.60
N SER A 40 -7.11 -1.84 12.54
CA SER A 40 -7.68 -2.85 13.44
C SER A 40 -8.58 -3.88 12.73
N LYS A 41 -9.21 -3.47 11.62
CA LYS A 41 -10.10 -4.30 10.80
C LYS A 41 -9.33 -5.03 9.70
N PHE A 42 -8.29 -4.40 9.16
CA PHE A 42 -7.45 -4.94 8.09
C PHE A 42 -6.48 -5.99 8.64
N LYS A 43 -6.74 -7.27 8.32
CA LYS A 43 -5.97 -8.40 8.84
C LYS A 43 -4.76 -8.71 7.95
N LEU A 44 -3.75 -7.87 8.01
CA LEU A 44 -2.45 -8.18 7.38
C LEU A 44 -1.70 -9.22 8.23
N PRO A 45 -1.11 -10.28 7.64
CA PRO A 45 -0.29 -11.23 8.38
C PRO A 45 1.01 -10.57 8.86
N SER A 46 0.97 -10.00 10.07
CA SER A 46 2.02 -9.18 10.66
C SER A 46 3.38 -9.89 10.83
N HIS A 47 3.41 -11.22 10.90
CA HIS A 47 4.65 -11.99 11.04
C HIS A 47 5.45 -12.11 9.73
N ARG A 48 4.89 -11.73 8.58
CA ARG A 48 5.55 -11.87 7.27
C ARG A 48 6.33 -10.63 6.82
N PHE A 49 6.08 -9.48 7.44
CA PHE A 49 6.59 -8.19 6.98
C PHE A 49 7.28 -7.44 8.11
N SER A 50 8.25 -6.60 7.76
CA SER A 50 8.77 -5.62 8.71
C SER A 50 7.64 -4.69 9.15
N GLN A 51 7.76 -4.09 10.34
CA GLN A 51 6.74 -3.17 10.86
C GLN A 51 6.45 -2.02 9.88
N ASN A 52 7.50 -1.42 9.30
CA ASN A 52 7.36 -0.31 8.36
C ASN A 52 6.62 -0.74 7.08
N LEU A 53 6.97 -1.90 6.52
CA LEU A 53 6.30 -2.42 5.32
C LEU A 53 4.83 -2.77 5.62
N ALA A 54 4.55 -3.34 6.79
CA ALA A 54 3.18 -3.64 7.20
C ALA A 54 2.33 -2.36 7.34
N GLU A 55 2.90 -1.29 7.88
CA GLU A 55 2.23 0.02 7.97
C GLU A 55 2.02 0.64 6.59
N ALA A 56 3.02 0.57 5.72
CA ALA A 56 2.89 1.02 4.34
C ALA A 56 1.78 0.27 3.60
N ILE A 57 1.79 -1.06 3.60
CA ILE A 57 0.72 -1.86 2.97
C ILE A 57 -0.66 -1.46 3.52
N THR A 58 -0.77 -1.28 4.83
CA THR A 58 -2.04 -0.84 5.45
C THR A 58 -2.47 0.55 4.97
N TYR A 59 -1.52 1.47 4.79
CA TYR A 59 -1.77 2.81 4.25
C TYR A 59 -2.27 2.76 2.80
N PHE A 60 -1.60 1.99 1.94
CA PHE A 60 -2.04 1.83 0.55
C PHE A 60 -3.45 1.23 0.47
N GLU A 61 -3.76 0.24 1.31
CA GLU A 61 -5.10 -0.36 1.40
C GLU A 61 -6.15 0.61 1.93
N TYR A 62 -5.79 1.42 2.93
CA TYR A 62 -6.65 2.47 3.47
C TYR A 62 -7.02 3.50 2.39
N CYS A 63 -6.03 3.99 1.64
CA CYS A 63 -6.25 4.94 0.55
C CYS A 63 -7.05 4.34 -0.60
N TYR A 64 -6.71 3.11 -1.03
CA TYR A 64 -7.36 2.44 -2.16
C TYR A 64 -8.81 2.04 -1.87
N GLN A 65 -9.08 1.47 -0.68
CA GLN A 65 -10.43 0.98 -0.36
C GLN A 65 -11.39 2.12 -0.03
N LEU A 66 -10.91 3.15 0.67
CA LEU A 66 -11.75 4.25 1.13
C LEU A 66 -11.71 5.48 0.22
N HIS A 67 -11.04 5.40 -0.93
CA HIS A 67 -10.90 6.50 -1.91
C HIS A 67 -10.49 7.81 -1.25
N LYS A 68 -9.43 7.76 -0.44
CA LYS A 68 -8.88 8.94 0.25
C LYS A 68 -8.22 9.88 -0.75
N ASP A 69 -7.82 11.06 -0.28
CA ASP A 69 -7.23 12.11 -1.13
C ASP A 69 -6.02 11.62 -1.96
N ASN A 70 -5.28 10.63 -1.47
CA ASN A 70 -4.13 10.03 -2.17
C ASN A 70 -4.50 8.81 -3.03
N TYR A 71 -5.79 8.61 -3.35
CA TYR A 71 -6.26 7.45 -4.12
C TYR A 71 -5.64 7.38 -5.51
N ASP A 72 -5.63 8.50 -6.24
CA ASP A 72 -5.12 8.53 -7.62
C ASP A 72 -3.61 8.22 -7.65
N GLU A 73 -2.84 8.78 -6.71
CA GLU A 73 -1.41 8.49 -6.55
C GLU A 73 -1.17 7.00 -6.24
N VAL A 74 -1.97 6.42 -5.33
CA VAL A 74 -1.91 5.00 -4.99
C VAL A 74 -2.27 4.12 -6.19
N LEU A 75 -3.26 4.51 -6.99
CA LEU A 75 -3.64 3.80 -8.21
C LEU A 75 -2.54 3.85 -9.27
N ASP A 76 -1.94 5.01 -9.48
CA ASP A 76 -0.81 5.21 -10.39
C ASP A 76 0.44 4.43 -9.96
N PHE A 77 0.69 4.36 -8.66
CA PHE A 77 1.72 3.50 -8.10
C PHE A 77 1.47 2.02 -8.46
N PHE A 78 0.26 1.50 -8.26
CA PHE A 78 -0.06 0.12 -8.65
C PHE A 78 0.06 -0.13 -10.16
N ASN A 79 -0.31 0.85 -11.00
CA ASN A 79 -0.12 0.76 -12.44
C ASN A 79 1.37 0.70 -12.81
N THR A 80 2.20 1.50 -12.14
CA THR A 80 3.67 1.48 -12.29
C THR A 80 4.25 0.13 -11.90
N LEU A 81 3.89 -0.40 -10.73
CA LEU A 81 4.36 -1.71 -10.28
C LEU A 81 3.91 -2.83 -11.23
N ARG A 82 2.71 -2.74 -11.79
CA ARG A 82 2.22 -3.70 -12.79
C ARG A 82 3.02 -3.64 -14.09
N ALA A 83 3.45 -2.45 -14.51
CA ALA A 83 4.30 -2.31 -15.68
C ALA A 83 5.67 -2.95 -15.43
N ILE A 84 6.25 -2.77 -14.24
CA ILE A 84 7.51 -3.40 -13.82
C ILE A 84 7.37 -4.93 -13.81
N GLU A 85 6.32 -5.47 -13.16
CA GLU A 85 6.03 -6.92 -13.14
C GLU A 85 6.06 -7.51 -14.55
N ARG A 86 5.40 -6.85 -15.51
CA ARG A 86 5.35 -7.31 -16.91
C ARG A 86 6.69 -7.20 -17.63
N GLN A 87 7.56 -6.28 -17.25
CA GLN A 87 8.89 -6.15 -17.86
C GLN A 87 9.85 -7.20 -17.34
N VAL A 88 9.75 -7.56 -16.05
CA VAL A 88 10.65 -8.54 -15.41
C VAL A 88 10.22 -9.99 -15.67
N ALA A 89 8.92 -10.24 -15.87
CA ALA A 89 8.40 -11.57 -16.18
C ALA A 89 8.62 -12.01 -17.65
N ASN A 90 9.09 -11.11 -18.52
CA ASN A 90 9.44 -11.36 -19.92
C ASN A 90 10.96 -11.51 -20.09
#